data_AF-K9VM54-F1
#
_entry.id   AF-K9VM54-F1
#
_cell.length_a   1.000
_cell.length_b   1.000
_cell.length_c   1.000
_cell.angle_alpha   90.00
_cell.angle_beta   90.00
_cell.angle_gamma   90.00
#
_symmetry.space_group_name_H-M   'P 1'
#
loop_
_entity.id
_entity.type
_entity.pdbx_description
1 polymer ?
#
loop_
_entity_poly.entity_id
_entity_poly.type
_entity_poly.pdbx_seq_one_letter_code
_entity_poly.pdbx_strand_id
1 'polypeptide(L)'
;MSTLIFLDTGVLGKLIHPDVEQSKTRLAQNAKSEVKESILEAIECNEWLETLINKEYSIAISEIVNYEARREHIRRIRDRKSGLEEKQKALKAIERLDALITKKGVAYFPVTCEEGNVMQEAAELWAFAHNNSYVAYDADLIIAAQAVIIKRIGIEVIIATTDTEDFNRLLQQYHIEARRWRDIKP
;
A
#
# COMPACT_ATOMS: atom_id res chain seq x y z
N MET A 1 5.32 -9.08 21.00
CA MET A 1 5.36 -7.71 20.44
C MET A 1 4.45 -7.71 19.23
N SER A 2 3.50 -6.79 19.13
CA SER A 2 2.63 -6.67 17.95
C SER A 2 3.46 -6.15 16.78
N THR A 3 3.36 -6.82 15.63
CA THR A 3 4.02 -6.38 14.40
C THR A 3 3.08 -5.44 13.65
N LEU A 4 3.58 -4.27 13.24
CA LEU A 4 2.89 -3.34 12.37
C LEU A 4 3.05 -3.77 10.92
N ILE A 5 1.93 -3.92 10.22
CA ILE A 5 1.90 -4.16 8.79
C ILE A 5 1.72 -2.83 8.07
N PHE A 6 2.75 -2.38 7.36
CA PHE A 6 2.76 -1.12 6.63
C PHE A 6 2.46 -1.38 5.15
N LEU A 7 1.38 -0.79 4.64
CA LEU A 7 0.91 -1.06 3.28
C LEU A 7 1.62 -0.16 2.26
N ASP A 8 2.23 -0.77 1.26
CA ASP A 8 2.75 -0.10 0.07
C ASP A 8 1.63 0.22 -0.96
N THR A 9 1.89 1.16 -1.87
CA THR A 9 1.03 1.58 -2.98
C THR A 9 0.57 0.41 -3.85
N GLY A 10 1.41 -0.59 -4.11
CA GLY A 10 1.02 -1.77 -4.89
C GLY A 10 -0.13 -2.57 -4.24
N VAL A 11 -0.11 -2.69 -2.92
CA VAL A 11 -1.19 -3.31 -2.14
C VAL A 11 -2.40 -2.40 -2.07
N LEU A 12 -2.18 -1.10 -1.82
CA LEU A 12 -3.27 -0.12 -1.79
C LEU A 12 -4.07 -0.12 -3.09
N GLY A 13 -3.40 -0.17 -4.25
CA GLY A 13 -4.03 -0.24 -5.57
C GLY A 13 -4.98 -1.44 -5.74
N LYS A 14 -4.65 -2.59 -5.14
CA LYS A 14 -5.54 -3.77 -5.11
C LYS A 14 -6.75 -3.53 -4.20
N LEU A 15 -6.52 -2.96 -3.02
CA LEU A 15 -7.58 -2.69 -2.04
C LEU A 15 -8.62 -1.71 -2.58
N ILE A 16 -8.19 -0.69 -3.34
CA ILE A 16 -9.08 0.35 -3.88
C ILE A 16 -9.61 0.03 -5.29
N HIS A 17 -9.36 -1.16 -5.83
CA HIS A 17 -9.76 -1.50 -7.19
C HIS A 17 -11.29 -1.33 -7.40
N PRO A 18 -11.74 -0.52 -8.37
CA PRO A 18 -13.13 -0.04 -8.44
C PRO A 18 -14.15 -1.13 -8.76
N ASP A 19 -13.71 -2.21 -9.43
CA ASP A 19 -14.60 -3.28 -9.89
C ASP A 19 -14.76 -4.45 -8.91
N VAL A 20 -14.18 -4.37 -7.70
CA VAL A 20 -14.22 -5.44 -6.69
C VAL A 20 -15.65 -5.84 -6.33
N GLU A 21 -16.49 -4.89 -5.92
CA GLU A 21 -17.87 -5.20 -5.48
C GLU A 21 -18.73 -5.80 -6.59
N GLN A 22 -18.65 -5.25 -7.80
CA GLN A 22 -19.41 -5.77 -8.94
C GLN A 22 -18.95 -7.18 -9.29
N SER A 23 -17.64 -7.44 -9.20
CA SER A 23 -17.06 -8.74 -9.54
C SER A 23 -17.35 -9.79 -8.47
N LYS A 24 -17.42 -9.42 -7.19
CA LYS A 24 -17.91 -10.31 -6.12
C LYS A 24 -19.34 -10.78 -6.40
N THR A 25 -20.23 -9.88 -6.84
CA THR A 25 -21.61 -10.25 -7.22
C THR A 25 -21.63 -11.24 -8.39
N ARG A 26 -20.80 -11.03 -9.42
CA ARG A 26 -20.69 -11.97 -10.57
C ARG A 26 -20.16 -13.34 -10.15
N LEU A 27 -19.18 -13.38 -9.24
CA LEU A 27 -18.65 -14.64 -8.71
C LEU A 27 -19.71 -15.42 -7.91
N ALA A 28 -20.52 -14.73 -7.11
CA ALA A 28 -21.64 -15.36 -6.39
C ALA A 28 -22.70 -15.96 -7.34
N GLN A 29 -22.75 -15.47 -8.58
CA GLN A 29 -23.61 -15.99 -9.66
C GLN A 29 -22.90 -17.06 -10.52
N ASN A 30 -21.76 -17.60 -10.07
CA ASN A 30 -20.93 -18.61 -10.75
C ASN A 30 -20.34 -18.17 -12.11
N ALA A 31 -20.29 -16.86 -12.42
CA ALA A 31 -19.70 -16.32 -13.66
C ALA A 31 -18.17 -16.12 -13.57
N LYS A 32 -17.43 -17.09 -13.01
CA LYS A 32 -15.99 -16.95 -12.71
C LYS A 32 -15.12 -16.74 -13.95
N SER A 33 -15.49 -17.35 -15.08
CA SER A 33 -14.77 -17.20 -16.37
C SER A 33 -14.81 -15.79 -16.95
N GLU A 34 -15.68 -14.91 -16.43
CA GLU A 34 -15.87 -13.54 -16.94
C GLU A 34 -15.12 -12.48 -16.11
N VAL A 35 -14.45 -12.88 -15.03
CA VAL A 35 -13.73 -11.96 -14.14
C VAL A 35 -12.23 -11.99 -14.45
N LYS A 36 -11.64 -10.82 -14.70
CA LYS A 36 -10.21 -10.69 -14.96
C LYS A 36 -9.40 -11.13 -13.73
N GLU A 37 -8.27 -11.80 -13.97
CA GLU A 37 -7.37 -12.28 -12.92
C GLU A 37 -6.93 -11.18 -11.95
N SER A 38 -6.58 -9.99 -12.46
CA SER A 38 -6.20 -8.85 -11.63
C SER A 38 -7.30 -8.41 -10.65
N ILE A 39 -8.56 -8.64 -10.99
CA ILE A 39 -9.71 -8.34 -10.12
C ILE A 39 -9.88 -9.44 -9.07
N LEU A 40 -9.63 -10.70 -9.43
CA LEU A 40 -9.60 -11.80 -8.46
C LEU A 40 -8.53 -11.55 -7.40
N GLU A 41 -7.33 -11.12 -7.80
CA GLU A 41 -6.29 -10.75 -6.84
C GLU A 41 -6.71 -9.58 -5.93
N ALA A 42 -7.43 -8.60 -6.47
CA ALA A 42 -7.95 -7.48 -5.68
C ALA A 42 -8.99 -7.96 -4.65
N ILE A 43 -9.85 -8.90 -5.02
CA ILE A 43 -10.82 -9.53 -4.11
C ILE A 43 -10.09 -10.26 -2.98
N GLU A 44 -9.13 -11.11 -3.30
CA GLU A 44 -8.32 -11.84 -2.32
C GLU A 44 -7.56 -10.88 -1.39
N CYS A 45 -7.02 -9.78 -1.93
CA CYS A 45 -6.31 -8.77 -1.14
C CYS A 45 -7.25 -8.05 -0.16
N ASN A 46 -8.50 -7.80 -0.54
CA ASN A 46 -9.49 -7.25 0.37
C ASN A 46 -9.82 -8.24 1.49
N GLU A 47 -10.03 -9.52 1.17
CA GLU A 47 -10.32 -10.57 2.16
C GLU A 47 -9.15 -10.80 3.13
N TRP A 48 -7.92 -10.73 2.62
CA TRP A 48 -6.70 -10.77 3.44
C TRP A 48 -6.67 -9.62 4.46
N LEU A 49 -6.92 -8.39 4.02
CA LEU A 49 -6.96 -7.24 4.92
C LEU A 49 -8.04 -7.38 5.99
N GLU A 50 -9.27 -7.78 5.61
CA GLU A 50 -10.34 -8.00 6.59
C GLU A 50 -9.95 -9.06 7.63
N THR A 51 -9.28 -10.13 7.20
CA THR A 51 -8.84 -11.20 8.10
C THR A 51 -7.80 -10.70 9.10
N LEU A 52 -6.84 -9.87 8.66
CA LEU A 52 -5.86 -9.25 9.54
C LEU A 52 -6.51 -8.30 10.55
N ILE A 53 -7.44 -7.45 10.10
CA ILE A 53 -8.18 -6.52 10.98
C ILE A 53 -8.99 -7.30 12.03
N ASN A 54 -9.70 -8.36 11.62
CA ASN A 54 -10.50 -9.17 12.53
C ASN A 54 -9.66 -9.95 13.56
N LYS A 55 -8.38 -10.21 13.23
CA LYS A 55 -7.40 -10.80 14.15
C LYS A 55 -6.57 -9.76 14.89
N GLU A 56 -6.99 -8.49 14.85
CA GLU A 56 -6.40 -7.38 15.60
C GLU A 56 -4.91 -7.11 15.26
N TYR A 57 -4.49 -7.45 14.03
CA TYR A 57 -3.19 -7.01 13.53
C TYR A 57 -3.16 -5.49 13.42
N SER A 58 -2.03 -4.90 13.80
CA SER A 58 -1.79 -3.47 13.60
C SER A 58 -1.50 -3.23 12.13
N ILE A 59 -2.34 -2.45 11.46
CA ILE A 59 -2.18 -2.10 10.04
C ILE A 59 -2.04 -0.59 9.93
N ALA A 60 -1.14 -0.11 9.09
CA ALA A 60 -1.02 1.30 8.79
C ALA A 60 -0.80 1.58 7.30
N ILE A 61 -1.30 2.73 6.87
CA ILE A 61 -1.11 3.30 5.53
C ILE A 61 -0.32 4.59 5.68
N SER A 62 0.77 4.72 4.94
CA SER A 62 1.51 5.98 4.86
C SER A 62 0.73 7.05 4.10
N GLU A 63 0.85 8.30 4.54
CA GLU A 63 0.42 9.46 3.78
C GLU A 63 1.03 9.52 2.36
N ILE A 64 2.29 9.12 2.17
CA ILE A 64 2.89 9.13 0.82
C ILE A 64 2.22 8.12 -0.11
N VAL A 65 1.81 6.96 0.43
CA VAL A 65 1.11 5.89 -0.30
C VAL A 65 -0.30 6.35 -0.69
N ASN A 66 -1.01 7.04 0.20
CA ASN A 66 -2.29 7.69 -0.12
C ASN A 66 -2.11 8.77 -1.20
N TYR A 67 -1.09 9.63 -1.07
CA TYR A 67 -0.79 10.65 -2.07
C TYR A 67 -0.53 10.04 -3.45
N GLU A 68 0.28 8.98 -3.52
CA GLU A 68 0.65 8.32 -4.78
C GLU A 68 -0.55 7.66 -5.47
N ALA A 69 -1.36 6.90 -4.72
CA ALA A 69 -2.57 6.30 -5.28
C ALA A 69 -3.57 7.38 -5.74
N ARG A 70 -3.77 8.42 -4.91
CA ARG A 70 -4.73 9.49 -5.19
C ARG A 70 -4.33 10.34 -6.39
N ARG A 71 -3.06 10.73 -6.53
CA ARG A 71 -2.60 11.61 -7.62
C ARG A 71 -2.83 10.96 -8.99
N GLU A 72 -2.65 9.64 -9.09
CA GLU A 72 -2.84 8.90 -10.35
C GLU A 72 -4.32 8.86 -10.74
N HIS A 73 -5.22 8.65 -9.79
CA HIS A 73 -6.66 8.71 -10.05
C HIS A 73 -7.13 10.13 -10.39
N ILE A 74 -6.64 11.16 -9.69
CA ILE A 74 -6.91 12.56 -10.03
C ILE A 74 -6.41 12.88 -11.46
N ARG A 75 -5.24 12.38 -11.84
CA ARG A 75 -4.70 12.53 -13.20
C ARG A 75 -5.66 11.97 -14.24
N ARG A 76 -6.17 10.74 -14.06
CA ARG A 76 -7.15 10.12 -14.98
C ARG A 76 -8.47 10.89 -15.06
N ILE A 77 -8.94 11.44 -13.95
CA ILE A 77 -10.15 12.28 -13.93
C ILE A 77 -9.94 13.56 -14.77
N ARG A 78 -8.77 14.18 -14.64
CA ARG A 78 -8.41 15.43 -15.31
C ARG A 78 -7.95 15.25 -16.76
N ASP A 79 -7.55 14.05 -17.15
CA ASP A 79 -7.15 13.75 -18.52
C ASP A 79 -8.33 13.97 -19.46
N ARG A 80 -8.09 14.74 -20.53
CA ARG A 80 -9.08 15.04 -21.57
C ARG A 80 -9.34 13.84 -22.46
N LYS A 81 -8.39 12.89 -22.52
CA LYS A 81 -8.49 11.66 -23.32
C LYS A 81 -9.28 10.56 -22.61
N SER A 82 -9.39 10.62 -21.28
CA SER A 82 -10.13 9.64 -20.51
C SER A 82 -11.64 9.72 -20.79
N GLY A 83 -12.24 8.57 -21.12
CA GLY A 83 -13.68 8.45 -21.30
C GLY A 83 -14.45 8.51 -19.98
N LEU A 84 -15.77 8.68 -20.05
CA LEU A 84 -16.65 8.79 -18.87
C LEU A 84 -16.51 7.59 -17.93
N GLU A 85 -16.43 6.37 -18.47
CA GLU A 85 -16.28 5.14 -17.68
C GLU A 85 -14.97 5.14 -16.87
N GLU A 86 -13.86 5.53 -17.49
CA GLU A 86 -12.55 5.58 -16.81
C GLU A 86 -12.56 6.61 -15.68
N LYS A 87 -13.17 7.77 -15.91
CA LYS A 87 -13.32 8.81 -14.88
C LYS A 87 -14.17 8.32 -13.72
N GLN A 88 -15.27 7.60 -14.00
CA GLN A 88 -16.11 7.02 -12.96
C GLN A 88 -15.38 5.96 -12.14
N LYS A 89 -14.56 5.12 -12.79
CA LYS A 89 -13.69 4.15 -12.12
C LYS A 89 -12.66 4.82 -11.21
N ALA A 90 -12.04 5.91 -11.67
CA ALA A 90 -11.09 6.68 -10.88
C ALA A 90 -11.76 7.36 -9.67
N LEU A 91 -12.95 7.95 -9.84
CA LEU A 91 -13.73 8.51 -8.73
C LEU A 91 -14.06 7.44 -7.67
N LYS A 92 -14.54 6.28 -8.12
CA LYS A 92 -14.86 5.15 -7.23
C LYS A 92 -13.63 4.63 -6.48
N ALA A 93 -12.46 4.62 -7.12
CA ALA A 93 -11.20 4.24 -6.45
C ALA A 93 -10.82 5.25 -5.35
N ILE A 94 -11.02 6.55 -5.58
CA ILE A 94 -10.81 7.60 -4.56
C ILE A 94 -11.79 7.42 -3.38
N GLU A 95 -13.07 7.17 -3.64
CA GLU A 95 -14.06 6.90 -2.59
C GLU A 95 -13.67 5.69 -1.73
N ARG A 96 -13.17 4.61 -2.38
CA ARG A 96 -12.65 3.44 -1.67
C ARG A 96 -11.40 3.75 -0.87
N LEU A 97 -10.52 4.60 -1.38
CA LEU A 97 -9.34 5.07 -0.65
C LEU A 97 -9.73 5.86 0.60
N ASP A 98 -10.67 6.80 0.49
CA ASP A 98 -11.18 7.61 1.61
C ASP A 98 -11.83 6.72 2.70
N ALA A 99 -12.58 5.71 2.29
CA ALA A 99 -13.16 4.73 3.21
C ALA A 99 -12.10 3.85 3.90
N LEU A 100 -11.03 3.50 3.19
CA LEU A 100 -9.96 2.65 3.73
C LEU A 100 -9.10 3.38 4.76
N ILE A 101 -8.68 4.62 4.50
CA ILE A 101 -7.84 5.40 5.42
C ILE A 101 -8.58 5.80 6.72
N THR A 102 -9.91 5.75 6.72
CA THR A 102 -10.76 6.01 7.88
C THR A 102 -11.29 4.72 8.52
N LYS A 103 -10.91 3.54 7.99
CA LYS A 103 -11.42 2.25 8.45
C LYS A 103 -10.88 1.92 9.85
N LYS A 104 -11.77 1.51 10.76
CA LYS A 104 -11.38 1.01 12.08
C LYS A 104 -10.41 -0.18 11.94
N GLY A 105 -9.30 -0.14 12.66
CA GLY A 105 -8.23 -1.13 12.59
C GLY A 105 -7.14 -0.81 11.57
N VAL A 106 -7.27 0.29 10.82
CA VAL A 106 -6.24 0.81 9.92
C VAL A 106 -5.82 2.19 10.42
N ALA A 107 -4.54 2.35 10.76
CA ALA A 107 -3.96 3.63 11.12
C ALA A 107 -3.49 4.38 9.86
N TYR A 108 -3.59 5.71 9.90
CA TYR A 108 -3.03 6.59 8.88
C TYR A 108 -1.78 7.27 9.44
N PHE A 109 -0.65 7.12 8.76
CA PHE A 109 0.66 7.53 9.27
C PHE A 109 1.21 8.74 8.47
N PRO A 110 1.25 9.95 9.06
CA PRO A 110 1.72 11.15 8.38
C PRO A 110 3.22 11.07 8.06
N VAL A 111 3.65 11.77 7.01
CA VAL A 111 5.09 11.88 6.67
C VAL A 111 5.85 12.64 7.75
N THR A 112 5.24 13.68 8.32
CA THR A 112 5.80 14.36 9.49
C THR A 112 5.40 13.57 10.73
N CYS A 113 6.38 13.04 11.46
CA CYS A 113 6.16 12.39 12.76
C CYS A 113 7.03 13.03 13.85
N GLU A 114 6.61 12.91 15.12
CA GLU A 114 7.33 13.51 16.25
C GLU A 114 8.64 12.77 16.54
N GLU A 115 8.67 11.48 16.18
CA GLU A 115 9.73 10.53 16.52
C GLU A 115 10.94 10.62 15.58
N GLY A 116 10.85 11.36 14.47
CA GLY A 116 11.98 11.55 13.58
C GLY A 116 11.68 12.35 12.32
N ASN A 117 12.74 12.67 11.58
CA ASN A 117 12.65 13.38 10.31
C ASN A 117 12.65 12.37 9.14
N VAL A 118 11.46 12.00 8.68
CA VAL A 118 11.28 11.06 7.56
C VAL A 118 12.02 11.49 6.30
N MET A 119 12.04 12.78 5.98
CA MET A 119 12.69 13.28 4.77
C MET A 119 14.22 13.19 4.84
N GLN A 120 14.79 13.41 6.03
CA GLN A 120 16.22 13.21 6.25
C GLN A 120 16.58 11.73 6.12
N GLU A 121 15.83 10.83 6.76
CA GLU A 121 16.08 9.39 6.65
C GLU A 121 15.92 8.89 5.20
N ALA A 122 14.90 9.38 4.47
CA ALA A 122 14.72 9.06 3.06
C ALA A 122 15.90 9.53 2.19
N ALA A 123 16.49 10.68 2.50
CA ALA A 123 17.70 11.17 1.81
C ALA A 123 18.93 10.30 2.10
N GLU A 124 19.07 9.80 3.34
CA GLU A 124 20.13 8.86 3.70
C GLU A 124 19.97 7.53 2.96
N LEU A 125 18.74 7.00 2.88
CA LEU A 125 18.41 5.81 2.10
C LEU A 125 18.66 6.01 0.59
N TRP A 126 18.32 7.18 0.05
CA TRP A 126 18.60 7.53 -1.35
C TRP A 126 20.09 7.53 -1.64
N ALA A 127 20.90 8.16 -0.77
CA ALA A 127 22.34 8.21 -0.92
C ALA A 127 22.95 6.80 -0.85
N PHE A 128 22.45 5.96 0.07
CA PHE A 128 22.83 4.55 0.14
C PHE A 128 22.48 3.80 -1.16
N ALA A 129 21.27 4.00 -1.69
CA ALA A 129 20.83 3.37 -2.93
C ALA A 129 21.69 3.73 -4.13
N HIS A 130 21.95 5.02 -4.28
CA HIS A 130 22.73 5.55 -5.39
C HIS A 130 24.18 5.05 -5.35
N ASN A 131 24.81 5.03 -4.18
CA ASN A 131 26.17 4.53 -4.00
C ASN A 131 26.29 3.01 -4.24
N ASN A 132 25.19 2.27 -4.14
CA ASN A 132 25.12 0.84 -4.43
C ASN A 132 24.53 0.53 -5.82
N SER A 133 24.42 1.54 -6.69
CA SER A 133 24.00 1.41 -8.09
C SER A 133 22.61 0.79 -8.29
N TYR A 134 21.66 1.03 -7.37
CA TYR A 134 20.26 0.69 -7.61
C TYR A 134 19.37 1.93 -7.59
N VAL A 135 18.31 1.88 -8.41
CA VAL A 135 17.32 2.96 -8.53
C VAL A 135 16.21 2.69 -7.53
N ALA A 136 15.94 3.66 -6.67
CA ALA A 136 14.81 3.63 -5.75
C ALA A 136 13.90 4.81 -6.05
N TYR A 137 12.59 4.58 -6.08
CA TYR A 137 11.62 5.65 -6.27
C TYR A 137 11.48 6.45 -4.97
N ASP A 138 11.27 7.77 -5.06
CA ASP A 138 11.16 8.65 -3.89
C ASP A 138 10.05 8.21 -2.93
N ALA A 139 8.93 7.68 -3.45
CA ALA A 139 7.85 7.16 -2.63
C ALA A 139 8.30 5.95 -1.78
N ASP A 140 9.00 4.99 -2.39
CA ASP A 140 9.52 3.80 -1.70
C ASP A 140 10.55 4.20 -0.64
N LEU A 141 11.39 5.19 -0.93
CA LEU A 141 12.36 5.74 0.02
C LEU A 141 11.67 6.36 1.25
N ILE A 142 10.57 7.10 1.05
CA ILE A 142 9.79 7.68 2.15
C ILE A 142 9.08 6.60 2.97
N ILE A 143 8.53 5.57 2.33
CA ILE A 143 7.91 4.42 3.01
C ILE A 143 8.96 3.68 3.86
N ALA A 144 10.12 3.39 3.27
CA ALA A 144 11.24 2.73 3.94
C ALA A 144 11.75 3.56 5.13
N ALA A 145 11.89 4.88 4.96
CA ALA A 145 12.28 5.80 6.02
C ALA A 145 11.31 5.78 7.22
N GLN A 146 10.00 5.79 6.96
CA GLN A 146 9.00 5.66 8.03
C GLN A 146 9.12 4.31 8.74
N ALA A 147 9.29 3.22 8.00
CA ALA A 147 9.48 1.90 8.59
C ALA A 147 10.72 1.86 9.51
N VAL A 148 11.83 2.48 9.09
CA VAL A 148 13.05 2.62 9.91
C VAL A 148 12.80 3.41 11.19
N ILE A 149 12.11 4.55 11.11
CA ILE A 149 11.79 5.36 12.30
C ILE A 149 10.89 4.59 13.27
N ILE A 150 9.86 3.90 12.76
CA ILE A 150 8.96 3.07 13.56
C ILE A 150 9.73 1.91 14.23
N LYS A 151 10.68 1.30 13.53
CA LYS A 151 11.55 0.25 14.09
C LYS A 151 12.46 0.79 15.20
N ARG A 152 13.01 1.99 15.05
CA ARG A 152 13.88 2.63 16.05
C ARG A 152 13.17 2.93 17.37
N ILE A 153 11.85 3.16 17.34
CA ILE A 153 11.03 3.32 18.55
C ILE A 153 10.55 1.99 19.15
N GLY A 154 11.05 0.85 18.65
CA GLY A 154 10.83 -0.47 19.22
C GLY A 154 9.59 -1.21 18.69
N ILE A 155 9.00 -0.75 17.58
CA ILE A 155 7.87 -1.42 16.95
C ILE A 155 8.39 -2.29 15.80
N GLU A 156 8.04 -3.58 15.81
CA GLU A 156 8.34 -4.46 14.68
C GLU A 156 7.50 -4.07 13.46
N VAL A 157 8.13 -3.98 12.28
CA VAL A 157 7.47 -3.55 11.04
C VAL A 157 7.68 -4.58 9.94
N ILE A 158 6.61 -4.89 9.22
CA ILE A 158 6.64 -5.59 7.94
C ILE A 158 6.02 -4.68 6.88
N ILE A 159 6.72 -4.47 5.76
CA ILE A 159 6.14 -3.79 4.60
C ILE A 159 5.39 -4.84 3.76
N ALA A 160 4.09 -4.66 3.61
CA ALA A 160 3.26 -5.44 2.72
C ALA A 160 3.25 -4.80 1.33
N THR A 161 3.82 -5.50 0.35
CA THR A 161 3.99 -5.00 -1.02
C THR A 161 3.56 -6.03 -2.06
N THR A 162 3.55 -5.63 -3.33
CA THR A 162 3.52 -6.53 -4.49
C THR A 162 4.92 -6.87 -5.01
N ASP A 163 5.91 -6.04 -4.71
CA ASP A 163 7.30 -6.21 -5.12
C ASP A 163 8.25 -6.04 -3.93
N THR A 164 8.90 -7.13 -3.54
CA THR A 164 9.71 -7.20 -2.33
C THR A 164 11.17 -6.85 -2.54
N GLU A 165 11.65 -6.81 -3.79
CA GLU A 165 13.09 -6.78 -4.08
C GLU A 165 13.72 -5.45 -3.63
N ASP A 166 13.14 -4.32 -4.03
CA ASP A 166 13.69 -3.00 -3.76
C ASP A 166 13.67 -2.67 -2.27
N PHE A 167 12.54 -2.93 -1.60
CA PHE A 167 12.44 -2.71 -0.15
C PHE A 167 13.41 -3.59 0.65
N ASN A 168 13.54 -4.88 0.34
CA ASN A 168 14.44 -5.75 1.10
C ASN A 168 15.91 -5.36 0.92
N ARG A 169 16.30 -4.85 -0.26
CA ARG A 169 17.64 -4.30 -0.49
C ARG A 169 17.90 -3.04 0.35
N LEU A 170 16.94 -2.13 0.40
CA LEU A 170 17.02 -0.89 1.19
C LEU A 170 17.09 -1.17 2.70
N LEU A 171 16.30 -2.14 3.16
CA LEU A 171 15.96 -2.30 4.58
C LEU A 171 16.74 -3.42 5.29
N GLN A 172 17.56 -4.17 4.58
CA GLN A 172 18.33 -5.29 5.13
C GLN A 172 19.15 -4.89 6.37
N GLN A 173 19.83 -3.74 6.34
CA GLN A 173 20.66 -3.26 7.44
C GLN A 173 19.86 -2.87 8.70
N TYR A 174 18.55 -2.64 8.56
CA TYR A 174 17.65 -2.27 9.65
C TYR A 174 16.86 -3.47 10.20
N HIS A 175 17.07 -4.67 9.64
CA HIS A 175 16.31 -5.88 9.98
C HIS A 175 14.79 -5.67 9.86
N ILE A 176 14.37 -4.97 8.82
CA ILE A 176 12.96 -4.79 8.45
C ILE A 176 12.73 -5.58 7.17
N GLU A 177 11.62 -6.32 7.13
CA GLU A 177 11.29 -7.17 6.00
C GLU A 177 10.17 -6.57 5.16
N ALA A 178 10.32 -6.66 3.84
CA ALA A 178 9.22 -6.52 2.90
C ALA A 178 8.77 -7.90 2.44
N ARG A 179 7.47 -8.14 2.54
CA ARG A 179 6.83 -9.41 2.15
C ARG A 179 5.73 -9.13 1.14
N ARG A 180 5.52 -10.08 0.22
CA ARG A 180 4.31 -10.05 -0.59
C ARG A 180 3.12 -10.16 0.36
N TRP A 181 2.07 -9.37 0.14
CA TRP A 181 0.90 -9.38 1.02
C TRP A 181 0.32 -10.79 1.22
N ARG A 182 0.33 -11.65 0.19
CA ARG A 182 -0.12 -13.05 0.25
C ARG A 182 0.66 -13.94 1.23
N ASP A 183 1.91 -13.57 1.53
CA ASP A 183 2.82 -14.33 2.39
C ASP A 183 2.69 -13.91 3.86
N ILE A 184 2.00 -12.80 4.13
CA ILE A 184 1.71 -12.33 5.49
C ILE A 184 0.47 -13.08 5.99
N LYS A 185 0.70 -14.12 6.79
CA LYS A 185 -0.36 -14.95 7.35
C LYS A 185 -0.85 -14.37 8.69
N PRO A 186 -2.18 -14.30 8.90
CA PRO A 186 -2.76 -13.92 10.17
C PRO A 186 -2.60 -14.98 11.26
#